data_AF-A0A946NLD8-F1
#
_entry.id   AF-A0A946NLD8-F1
#
_cell.length_a   1.000
_cell.length_b   1.000
_cell.length_c   1.000
_cell.angle_alpha   90.00
_cell.angle_beta   90.00
_cell.angle_gamma   90.00
#
_symmetry.space_group_name_H-M   'P 1'
#
loop_
_entity.id
_entity.type
_entity.pdbx_description
1 polymer ?
#
loop_
_entity_poly.entity_id
_entity_poly.type
_entity_poly.pdbx_seq_one_letter_code
_entity_poly.pdbx_strand_id
1 'polypeptide(L)'
;MESSKREPLLRELKNYLIHLKDLGYTEIPCEANLSASTEIASPQSHSPISSNEMAKSLTAVKKELGDCTRCKLSQTRKNIVFGSGNPNADLVFVGEGPGADEDEQGLPFVGRSGKKLTEIIEKGMGLNREKDTYICNIVKCRPPGNRDPEPEEIAACKP
;
A
#
# COMPACT_ATOMS: atom_id res chain seq x y z
N MET A 1 -50.05 -7.13 -6.19
CA MET A 1 -49.16 -7.88 -5.27
C MET A 1 -47.77 -7.22 -5.20
N GLU A 2 -47.71 -5.88 -5.27
CA GLU A 2 -46.47 -5.10 -5.51
C GLU A 2 -45.85 -4.49 -4.23
N SER A 3 -46.63 -4.36 -3.16
CA SER A 3 -46.24 -3.54 -1.98
C SER A 3 -45.23 -4.24 -1.06
N SER A 4 -45.21 -5.57 -1.02
CA SER A 4 -44.46 -6.34 -0.03
C SER A 4 -42.94 -6.35 -0.27
N LYS A 5 -42.48 -6.10 -1.51
CA LYS A 5 -41.05 -6.07 -1.85
C LYS A 5 -40.43 -4.67 -1.78
N ARG A 6 -41.23 -3.62 -1.65
CA ARG A 6 -40.76 -2.23 -1.70
C ARG A 6 -40.15 -1.78 -0.39
N GLU A 7 -40.78 -2.11 0.73
CA GLU A 7 -40.29 -1.76 2.07
C GLU A 7 -38.90 -2.33 2.40
N PRO A 8 -38.59 -3.62 2.16
CA PRO A 8 -37.25 -4.14 2.44
C PRO A 8 -36.18 -3.50 1.56
N LEU A 9 -36.49 -3.24 0.28
CA LEU A 9 -35.58 -2.61 -0.66
C LEU A 9 -35.25 -1.16 -0.26
N LEU A 10 -36.26 -0.40 0.18
CA LEU A 10 -36.07 0.97 0.67
C LEU A 10 -35.21 1.01 1.94
N ARG A 11 -35.37 0.02 2.82
CA ARG A 11 -34.55 -0.10 4.03
C ARG A 11 -33.09 -0.38 3.70
N GLU A 12 -32.85 -1.30 2.77
CA GLU A 12 -31.50 -1.66 2.32
C GLU A 12 -30.80 -0.47 1.64
N LEU A 13 -31.51 0.21 0.73
CA LEU A 13 -31.01 1.42 0.08
C LEU A 13 -30.67 2.52 1.09
N LYS A 14 -31.53 2.73 2.10
CA LYS A 14 -31.28 3.71 3.17
C LYS A 14 -30.00 3.38 3.95
N ASN A 15 -29.80 2.11 4.31
CA ASN A 15 -28.61 1.69 5.05
C ASN A 15 -27.33 1.90 4.23
N TYR A 16 -27.37 1.59 2.94
CA TYR A 16 -26.25 1.80 2.03
C TYR A 16 -25.87 3.28 1.88
N LEU A 17 -26.87 4.16 1.73
CA LEU A 17 -26.63 5.60 1.63
C LEU A 17 -26.05 6.20 2.92
N ILE A 18 -26.47 5.71 4.09
CA ILE A 18 -25.86 6.10 5.38
C ILE A 18 -24.40 5.68 5.44
N HIS A 19 -24.09 4.44 5.05
CA HIS A 19 -22.72 3.94 5.01
C HIS A 19 -21.81 4.78 4.09
N LEU A 20 -22.29 5.14 2.90
CA LEU A 20 -21.55 6.02 1.99
C LEU A 20 -21.28 7.40 2.61
N LYS A 21 -22.27 7.96 3.31
CA LYS A 21 -22.09 9.23 4.03
C LYS A 21 -21.02 9.11 5.13
N ASP A 22 -20.99 8.02 5.88
CA ASP A 22 -20.00 7.79 6.95
C ASP A 22 -18.58 7.63 6.38
N LEU A 23 -18.45 7.14 5.14
CA LEU A 23 -17.19 7.10 4.39
C LEU A 23 -16.78 8.45 3.77
N GLY A 24 -17.62 9.50 3.89
CA GLY A 24 -17.30 10.85 3.43
C GLY A 24 -17.80 11.20 2.02
N TYR A 25 -18.63 10.37 1.40
CA TYR A 25 -19.25 10.70 0.10
C TYR A 25 -20.33 11.77 0.27
N THR A 26 -20.25 12.84 -0.51
CA THR A 26 -21.22 13.96 -0.51
C THR A 26 -22.25 13.88 -1.63
N GLU A 27 -22.04 12.97 -2.59
CA GLU A 27 -22.89 12.72 -3.75
C GLU A 27 -22.99 11.21 -4.03
N ILE A 28 -24.06 10.79 -4.70
CA ILE A 28 -24.27 9.38 -5.05
C ILE A 28 -23.47 9.08 -6.33
N PRO A 29 -22.48 8.18 -6.30
CA PRO A 29 -21.72 7.80 -7.50
C PRO A 29 -22.63 6.97 -8.41
N CYS A 30 -23.30 7.63 -9.35
CA CYS A 30 -24.11 6.99 -10.37
C CYS A 30 -23.28 6.81 -11.65
N GLU A 31 -22.60 5.68 -11.79
CA GLU A 31 -22.15 5.26 -13.13
C GLU A 31 -23.35 4.69 -13.89
N ALA A 32 -23.77 5.41 -14.93
CA ALA A 32 -24.90 5.05 -15.77
C ALA A 32 -24.55 3.82 -16.63
N ASN A 33 -24.84 2.62 -16.13
CA ASN A 33 -24.93 1.40 -16.94
C ASN A 33 -25.98 0.45 -16.35
N LEU A 34 -27.26 0.81 -16.47
CA LEU A 34 -28.37 -0.13 -16.34
C LEU A 34 -28.75 -0.67 -17.72
N SER A 35 -27.96 -1.61 -18.25
CA SER A 35 -28.45 -2.54 -19.26
C SER A 35 -27.73 -3.89 -19.13
N ALA A 36 -28.54 -4.91 -18.91
CA ALA A 36 -28.19 -6.29 -18.64
C ALA A 36 -27.12 -6.87 -19.58
N SER A 37 -26.07 -7.48 -19.02
CA SER A 37 -25.85 -8.94 -19.03
C SER A 37 -24.57 -9.26 -18.25
N THR A 38 -24.66 -10.33 -17.45
CA THR A 38 -23.57 -11.12 -16.85
C THR A 38 -22.24 -10.99 -17.56
N GLU A 39 -21.23 -10.40 -16.91
CA GLU A 39 -19.88 -10.95 -16.70
C GLU A 39 -19.21 -10.17 -15.55
N ILE A 40 -18.56 -10.90 -14.65
CA ILE A 40 -17.77 -10.35 -13.54
C ILE A 40 -16.49 -9.77 -14.14
N ALA A 41 -16.33 -8.44 -14.14
CA ALA A 41 -15.10 -7.79 -14.56
C ALA A 41 -14.80 -6.53 -13.73
N SER A 42 -13.74 -6.64 -12.93
CA SER A 42 -12.64 -5.69 -12.67
C SER A 42 -12.92 -4.22 -12.26
N PRO A 43 -12.19 -3.69 -11.25
CA PRO A 43 -12.10 -2.25 -11.01
C PRO A 43 -11.43 -1.52 -12.18
N GLN A 44 -12.00 -0.38 -12.59
CA GLN A 44 -11.63 0.37 -13.79
C GLN A 44 -10.39 1.27 -13.62
N SER A 45 -9.53 1.17 -14.65
CA SER A 45 -8.76 2.22 -15.35
C SER A 45 -8.13 3.36 -14.54
N HIS A 46 -6.86 3.18 -14.20
CA HIS A 46 -5.89 4.26 -14.36
C HIS A 46 -5.48 4.36 -15.83
N SER A 47 -5.31 5.59 -16.34
CA SER A 47 -4.80 5.90 -17.67
C SER A 47 -3.63 4.98 -18.06
N PRO A 48 -3.50 4.54 -19.33
CA PRO A 48 -2.40 3.68 -19.72
C PRO A 48 -1.10 4.46 -19.59
N ILE A 49 -0.42 4.30 -18.45
CA ILE A 49 1.02 4.49 -18.39
C ILE A 49 1.56 3.59 -19.49
N SER A 50 2.27 4.20 -20.45
CA SER A 50 2.85 3.54 -21.60
C SER A 50 3.49 2.21 -21.17
N SER A 51 3.03 1.13 -21.79
CA SER A 51 3.31 -0.27 -21.46
C SER A 51 4.80 -0.66 -21.53
N ASN A 52 5.70 0.29 -21.78
CA ASN A 52 7.13 0.08 -21.94
C ASN A 52 7.99 0.46 -20.72
N GLU A 53 7.43 1.14 -19.70
CA GLU A 53 8.20 1.55 -18.51
C GLU A 53 7.86 0.75 -17.23
N MET A 54 6.76 0.00 -17.23
CA MET A 54 6.06 -0.36 -15.99
C MET A 54 6.33 -1.77 -15.44
N ALA A 55 7.18 -2.56 -16.10
CA ALA A 55 7.57 -3.89 -15.61
C ALA A 55 9.07 -3.98 -15.32
N LYS A 56 9.66 -2.97 -14.68
CA LYS A 56 10.96 -3.18 -14.02
C LYS A 56 10.71 -4.15 -12.87
N SER A 57 11.33 -5.32 -12.93
CA SER A 57 11.33 -6.26 -11.79
C SER A 57 11.87 -5.56 -10.55
N LEU A 58 11.42 -5.96 -9.36
CA LEU A 58 11.97 -5.41 -8.11
C LEU A 58 13.49 -5.53 -8.03
N THR A 59 14.07 -6.54 -8.67
CA THR A 59 15.52 -6.69 -8.85
C THR A 59 16.12 -5.55 -9.68
N ALA A 60 15.48 -5.17 -10.80
CA ALA A 60 15.93 -4.05 -11.61
C ALA A 60 15.83 -2.72 -10.85
N VAL A 61 14.74 -2.50 -10.12
CA VAL A 61 14.55 -1.30 -9.28
C VAL A 61 15.61 -1.24 -8.17
N LYS A 62 15.88 -2.36 -7.50
CA LYS A 62 16.94 -2.44 -6.47
C LYS A 62 18.33 -2.15 -7.06
N LYS A 63 18.60 -2.61 -8.28
CA LYS A 63 19.86 -2.36 -8.98
C LYS A 63 20.01 -0.89 -9.36
N GLU A 64 18.95 -0.28 -9.88
CA GLU A 64 18.89 1.15 -10.23
C GLU A 64 19.07 2.04 -8.99
N LEU A 65 18.50 1.63 -7.86
CA LEU A 65 18.66 2.36 -6.61
C LEU A 65 20.14 2.43 -6.15
N GLY A 66 20.92 1.34 -6.33
CA GLY A 66 22.35 1.31 -6.04
C GLY A 66 22.69 1.90 -4.65
N ASP A 67 23.67 2.80 -4.61
CA ASP A 67 23.99 3.62 -3.44
C ASP A 67 23.36 5.03 -3.57
N CYS A 68 22.04 5.09 -3.70
CA CYS A 68 21.27 6.31 -3.99
C CYS A 68 21.68 7.52 -3.13
N THR A 69 22.00 8.65 -3.75
CA THR A 69 22.35 9.91 -3.04
C THR A 69 21.38 11.06 -3.35
N ARG A 70 20.17 10.75 -3.83
CA ARG A 70 19.19 11.75 -4.31
C ARG A 70 18.65 12.70 -3.24
N CYS A 71 18.79 12.36 -1.95
CA CYS A 71 18.34 13.20 -0.85
C CYS A 71 19.32 13.17 0.34
N LYS A 72 19.16 14.13 1.25
CA LYS A 72 20.04 14.30 2.42
C LYS A 72 20.09 13.10 3.37
N LEU A 73 19.09 12.22 3.35
CA LEU A 73 19.07 11.01 4.17
C LEU A 73 20.23 10.04 3.85
N SER A 74 20.83 10.15 2.66
CA SER A 74 22.02 9.36 2.31
C SER A 74 23.25 9.68 3.14
N GLN A 75 23.29 10.86 3.77
CA GLN A 75 24.46 11.33 4.52
C GLN A 75 24.56 10.67 5.90
N THR A 76 23.44 10.20 6.44
CA THR A 76 23.36 9.71 7.82
C THR A 76 22.96 8.25 7.95
N ARG A 77 22.41 7.64 6.89
CA ARG A 77 22.03 6.21 6.90
C ARG A 77 23.28 5.32 7.01
N LYS A 78 23.11 4.13 7.58
CA LYS A 78 24.07 3.04 7.45
C LYS A 78 23.76 2.16 6.26
N ASN A 79 22.49 1.78 6.10
CA ASN A 79 22.05 0.91 5.02
C ASN A 79 20.80 1.46 4.33
N ILE A 80 20.66 1.17 3.05
CA ILE A 80 19.39 1.35 2.34
C ILE A 80 18.49 0.17 2.66
N VAL A 81 17.29 0.46 3.14
CA VAL A 81 16.27 -0.54 3.47
C VAL A 81 15.23 -0.57 2.36
N PHE A 82 15.44 -1.45 1.38
CA PHE A 82 14.62 -1.52 0.17
C PHE A 82 13.20 -2.06 0.42
N GLY A 83 13.14 -3.31 0.85
CA GLY A 83 11.93 -4.10 1.05
C GLY A 83 12.28 -5.59 1.16
N SER A 84 11.40 -6.39 1.75
CA SER A 84 11.57 -7.84 1.97
C SER A 84 10.25 -8.58 1.78
N GLY A 85 10.33 -9.89 1.53
CA GLY A 85 9.18 -10.77 1.32
C GLY A 85 9.02 -11.20 -0.13
N ASN A 86 7.82 -11.66 -0.47
CA ASN A 86 7.54 -12.22 -1.79
C ASN A 86 7.34 -11.09 -2.82
N PRO A 87 8.18 -11.01 -3.88
CA PRO A 87 8.06 -9.97 -4.91
C PRO A 87 6.76 -10.04 -5.72
N ASN A 88 6.05 -11.17 -5.64
CA ASN A 88 4.76 -11.40 -6.28
C ASN A 88 3.61 -11.50 -5.26
N ALA A 89 3.78 -10.95 -4.06
CA ALA A 89 2.73 -10.96 -3.04
C ALA A 89 1.53 -10.10 -3.46
N ASP A 90 0.32 -10.59 -3.19
CA ASP A 90 -0.92 -9.81 -3.37
C ASP A 90 -1.10 -8.76 -2.26
N LEU A 91 -0.44 -8.95 -1.11
CA LEU A 91 -0.50 -8.04 0.04
C LEU A 91 0.84 -7.33 0.28
N VAL A 92 0.81 -6.00 0.27
CA VAL A 92 1.97 -5.16 0.55
C VAL A 92 1.74 -4.29 1.78
N PHE A 93 2.69 -4.33 2.71
CA PHE A 93 2.76 -3.40 3.83
C PHE A 93 3.76 -2.28 3.52
N VAL A 94 3.32 -1.04 3.65
CA VAL A 94 4.15 0.15 3.39
C VAL A 94 4.20 1.01 4.65
N GLY A 95 5.38 1.09 5.26
CA GLY A 95 5.66 2.00 6.36
C GLY A 95 6.18 3.36 5.88
N GLU A 96 6.40 4.24 6.83
CA GLU A 96 6.94 5.58 6.60
C GLU A 96 8.43 5.54 6.21
N GLY A 97 9.27 5.03 7.11
CA GLY A 97 10.72 5.00 6.94
C GLY A 97 11.39 3.97 7.86
N PRO A 98 12.68 3.67 7.64
CA PRO A 98 13.43 2.75 8.48
C PRO A 98 13.73 3.37 9.85
N GLY A 99 13.64 2.55 10.90
CA GLY A 99 14.14 2.89 12.23
C GLY A 99 15.62 2.54 12.40
N ALA A 100 16.11 2.63 13.64
CA ALA A 100 17.51 2.37 13.98
C ALA A 100 17.92 0.91 13.71
N ASP A 101 17.10 -0.05 14.11
CA ASP A 101 17.39 -1.47 13.94
C ASP A 101 17.35 -1.87 12.47
N GLU A 102 16.42 -1.29 11.71
CA GLU A 102 16.29 -1.47 10.26
C GLU A 102 17.50 -0.90 9.51
N ASP A 103 17.93 0.32 9.86
CA ASP A 103 19.11 0.97 9.27
C ASP A 103 20.39 0.21 9.58
N GLU A 104 20.52 -0.41 10.75
CA GLU A 104 21.67 -1.25 11.09
C GLU A 104 21.71 -2.54 10.25
N GLN A 105 20.55 -3.18 10.04
CA GLN A 105 20.47 -4.50 9.42
C GLN A 105 20.20 -4.48 7.91
N GLY A 106 19.76 -3.34 7.37
CA GLY A 106 19.32 -3.24 5.97
C GLY A 106 17.99 -3.93 5.68
N LEU A 107 17.23 -4.32 6.71
CA LEU A 107 16.00 -5.10 6.60
C LEU A 107 14.79 -4.32 7.16
N PRO A 108 13.64 -4.34 6.48
CA PRO A 108 12.46 -3.58 6.91
C PRO A 108 11.77 -4.25 8.09
N PHE A 109 11.29 -3.43 9.04
CA PHE A 109 10.45 -3.87 10.16
C PHE A 109 11.07 -5.04 10.95
N VAL A 110 12.30 -4.86 11.45
CA VAL A 110 13.01 -5.83 12.31
C VAL A 110 13.07 -5.39 13.77
N GLY A 111 12.80 -4.11 14.06
CA GLY A 111 12.73 -3.57 15.41
C GLY A 111 11.47 -3.98 16.17
N ARG A 112 11.22 -3.33 17.31
CA ARG A 112 10.07 -3.64 18.19
C ARG A 112 8.72 -3.58 17.47
N SER A 113 8.48 -2.54 16.68
CA SER A 113 7.24 -2.40 15.89
C SER A 113 7.14 -3.46 14.80
N GLY A 114 8.27 -3.82 14.20
CA GLY A 114 8.35 -4.88 13.20
C GLY A 114 8.01 -6.26 13.73
N LYS A 115 8.45 -6.58 14.95
CA LYS A 115 8.07 -7.83 15.65
C LYS A 115 6.55 -7.91 15.87
N LYS A 116 5.92 -6.81 16.31
CA LYS A 116 4.46 -6.74 16.45
C LYS A 116 3.73 -6.93 15.13
N LEU A 117 4.23 -6.31 14.05
CA LEU A 117 3.68 -6.50 12.72
C LEU A 117 3.77 -7.98 12.29
N THR A 118 4.92 -8.63 12.51
CA THR A 118 5.06 -10.07 12.25
C THR A 118 4.04 -10.90 13.03
N GLU A 119 3.83 -10.60 14.32
CA GLU A 119 2.83 -11.32 15.11
C GLU A 119 1.40 -11.12 14.57
N ILE A 120 1.06 -9.93 14.11
CA ILE A 120 -0.26 -9.67 13.51
C ILE A 120 -0.42 -10.48 12.21
N ILE A 121 0.59 -10.47 11.34
CA ILE A 121 0.56 -11.20 10.06
C ILE A 121 0.45 -12.71 10.32
N GLU A 122 1.34 -13.26 11.16
CA GLU A 122 1.46 -14.69 11.34
C GLU A 122 0.39 -15.27 12.27
N LYS A 123 0.13 -14.61 13.40
CA LYS A 123 -0.80 -15.12 14.42
C LYS A 123 -2.21 -14.57 14.24
N GLY A 124 -2.33 -13.31 13.82
CA GLY A 124 -3.63 -12.64 13.67
C GLY A 124 -4.31 -12.94 12.34
N MET A 125 -3.56 -12.89 11.24
CA MET A 125 -4.09 -13.10 9.88
C MET A 125 -3.87 -14.53 9.38
N GLY A 126 -2.96 -15.30 9.99
CA GLY A 126 -2.62 -16.65 9.54
C GLY A 126 -1.80 -16.69 8.25
N LEU A 127 -1.12 -15.60 7.91
CA LEU A 127 -0.28 -15.48 6.71
C LEU A 127 1.20 -15.63 7.07
N ASN A 128 2.02 -16.09 6.13
CA ASN A 128 3.47 -16.08 6.28
C ASN A 128 4.05 -14.75 5.80
N ARG A 129 4.79 -14.07 6.67
CA ARG A 129 5.40 -12.77 6.36
C ARG A 129 6.26 -12.78 5.09
N GLU A 130 7.09 -13.79 4.90
CA GLU A 130 8.04 -13.82 3.77
C GLU A 130 7.44 -14.39 2.49
N LYS A 131 6.44 -15.28 2.58
CA LYS A 131 5.83 -15.94 1.42
C LYS A 131 4.59 -15.24 0.89
N ASP A 132 3.78 -14.67 1.78
CA ASP A 132 2.45 -14.16 1.41
C ASP A 132 2.40 -12.63 1.38
N THR A 133 3.48 -11.95 1.80
CA THR A 133 3.50 -10.48 1.90
C THR A 133 4.78 -9.90 1.33
N TYR A 134 4.72 -8.63 0.93
CA TYR A 134 5.89 -7.79 0.69
C TYR A 134 5.87 -6.59 1.63
N ILE A 135 6.99 -6.25 2.23
CA ILE A 135 7.07 -5.18 3.23
C ILE A 135 8.15 -4.19 2.84
N CYS A 136 7.82 -2.91 2.80
CA CYS A 136 8.75 -1.84 2.49
C CYS A 136 8.34 -0.51 3.13
N ASN A 137 9.07 0.57 2.84
CA ASN A 137 8.79 1.92 3.32
C ASN A 137 8.68 2.94 2.18
N ILE A 138 8.00 4.06 2.44
CA ILE A 138 7.92 5.22 1.54
C ILE A 138 9.32 5.78 1.27
N VAL A 139 10.09 6.06 2.34
CA VAL A 139 11.52 6.39 2.21
C VAL A 139 12.39 5.16 2.52
N LYS A 140 13.50 5.00 1.80
CA LYS A 140 14.40 3.83 1.95
C LYS A 140 15.58 4.07 2.88
N CYS A 141 15.70 5.26 3.45
CA CYS A 141 16.80 5.68 4.32
C CYS A 141 16.22 6.20 5.64
N ARG A 142 16.90 5.94 6.75
CA ARG A 142 16.46 6.36 8.08
C ARG A 142 16.55 7.89 8.25
N PRO A 143 15.45 8.58 8.61
CA PRO A 143 15.51 9.97 9.04
C PRO A 143 16.29 10.15 10.36
N PRO A 144 17.10 11.22 10.48
CA PRO A 144 17.85 11.50 11.71
C PRO A 144 16.94 11.55 12.94
N GLY A 145 17.30 10.83 14.00
CA GLY A 145 16.50 10.80 15.23
C GLY A 145 15.15 10.08 15.11
N ASN A 146 14.91 9.33 14.03
CA ASN A 146 13.61 8.69 13.74
C ASN A 146 12.45 9.70 13.68
N ARG A 147 12.72 10.92 13.21
CA ARG A 147 11.65 11.87 12.87
C ARG A 147 10.89 11.38 11.63
N ASP A 148 9.76 12.03 11.37
CA ASP A 148 9.01 11.83 10.14
C ASP A 148 9.84 12.34 8.93
N PRO A 149 9.78 11.67 7.75
CA PRO A 149 10.41 12.15 6.54
C PRO A 149 9.79 13.47 6.08
N GLU A 150 10.64 14.36 5.61
CA GLU A 150 10.20 15.64 5.03
C GLU A 150 9.57 15.42 3.65
N PRO A 151 8.64 16.30 3.21
CA PRO A 151 8.01 16.19 1.90
C PRO A 151 9.01 16.06 0.74
N GLU A 152 10.13 16.76 0.82
CA GLU A 152 11.22 16.73 -0.16
C GLU A 152 11.94 15.37 -0.16
N GLU A 153 12.09 14.73 1.00
CA GLU A 153 12.69 13.40 1.13
C GLU A 153 11.77 12.33 0.54
N ILE A 154 10.45 12.45 0.78
CA ILE A 154 9.43 11.58 0.20
C ILE A 154 9.42 11.74 -1.32
N ALA A 155 9.38 12.97 -1.83
CA ALA A 155 9.38 13.26 -3.26
C ALA A 155 10.65 12.71 -3.93
N ALA A 156 11.83 12.94 -3.32
CA ALA A 156 13.10 12.45 -3.80
C ALA A 156 13.29 10.94 -3.66
N CYS A 157 12.40 10.21 -2.97
CA CYS A 157 12.43 8.76 -2.84
C CYS A 157 11.46 8.04 -3.80
N LYS A 158 10.60 8.77 -4.50
CA LYS A 158 9.82 8.24 -5.64
C LYS A 158 10.75 8.01 -6.83
N PRO A 159 10.53 6.98 -7.66
CA PRO A 159 11.33 6.72 -8.86
C PRO A 159 11.54 7.97 -9.70
#